data_AF-A0A529WKZ6-F1
#
_entry.id   AF-A0A529WKZ6-F1
#
_cell.length_a   1.000
_cell.length_b   1.000
_cell.length_c   1.000
_cell.angle_alpha   90.00
_cell.angle_beta   90.00
_cell.angle_gamma   90.00
#
_symmetry.space_group_name_H-M   'P 1'
#
loop_
_entity.id
_entity.type
_entity.pdbx_description
1 polymer ?
#
loop_
_entity_poly.entity_id
_entity_poly.type
_entity_poly.pdbx_seq_one_letter_code
_entity_poly.pdbx_strand_id
1 'polypeptide(L)'
;MARIRKGAAKPVPQFLEDDPSTGYLPGRPWPTVRYGLATLLVSALLVFAIEWIVRGDFFGTVDFFLQPFKPGWTTIIVFTLVLVGLDAVLGRSHQSLMIVAPLTLALAFVGHQKSHYLGDPLYPTDFLYARQIMALMPLLVRERPWTAVMLAAAIVGGLALLVYGWRTWRRRVPILSRKGRLARLALAVPLLAFFVSIMDYATFSWTRDRLQIIPIMWDQKENYASNGFALAFAMNVPMAHVSAPPGYSQKAMDAIQRSDVAASVPEEKPDIVVVMSESFWDPTRLPGVSIKPDPIPTVRALRSGSMFSPEFGGMTANIEFEALTGFSNAFLPAGSIPYQQYVRTPTPSLATFLKSEGYR
;
A
#
# COMPACT_ATOMS: atom_id res chain seq x y z
N MET A 1 56.73 -53.60 36.35
CA MET A 1 55.99 -52.37 36.71
C MET A 1 56.19 -51.33 35.60
N ALA A 2 55.21 -51.16 34.71
CA ALA A 2 55.23 -50.13 33.67
C ALA A 2 53.96 -49.27 33.82
N ARG A 3 54.12 -47.99 34.16
CA ARG A 3 53.03 -47.02 34.32
C ARG A 3 52.67 -46.43 32.95
N ILE A 4 51.49 -46.77 32.45
CA ILE A 4 50.86 -46.16 31.27
C ILE A 4 50.41 -44.73 31.65
N ARG A 5 51.02 -43.71 31.04
CA ARG A 5 50.54 -42.31 31.11
C ARG A 5 49.33 -42.17 30.19
N LYS A 6 48.15 -41.90 30.75
CA LYS A 6 46.97 -41.44 30.02
C LYS A 6 47.28 -40.10 29.34
N GLY A 7 47.10 -40.05 28.02
CA GLY A 7 47.20 -38.82 27.25
C GLY A 7 46.15 -37.81 27.71
N ALA A 8 46.59 -36.60 28.02
CA ALA A 8 45.71 -35.46 28.25
C ALA A 8 45.04 -35.11 26.91
N ALA A 9 43.71 -35.20 26.87
CA ALA A 9 42.91 -34.65 25.78
C ALA A 9 43.19 -33.14 25.70
N LYS A 10 43.58 -32.66 24.51
CA LYS A 10 43.66 -31.21 24.24
C LYS A 10 42.29 -30.59 24.55
N PRO A 11 42.20 -29.51 25.33
CA PRO A 11 40.95 -28.80 25.49
C PRO A 11 40.51 -28.27 24.12
N VAL A 12 39.28 -28.60 23.75
CA VAL A 12 38.59 -28.00 22.59
C VAL A 12 38.63 -26.48 22.79
N PRO A 13 38.95 -25.68 21.76
CA PRO A 13 39.09 -24.24 21.92
C PRO A 13 37.77 -23.62 22.41
N GLN A 14 37.80 -23.15 23.65
CA GLN A 14 36.72 -22.54 24.45
C GLN A 14 36.29 -21.16 23.92
N PHE A 15 36.55 -20.85 22.64
CA PHE A 15 36.50 -19.48 22.11
C PHE A 15 35.13 -19.10 21.53
N LEU A 16 34.15 -20.01 21.53
CA LEU A 16 32.80 -19.75 21.00
C LEU A 16 31.69 -19.77 22.06
N GLU A 17 31.98 -20.24 23.28
CA GLU A 17 30.97 -20.38 24.35
C GLU A 17 30.78 -19.09 25.15
N ASP A 18 31.76 -18.19 25.16
CA ASP A 18 31.78 -16.99 26.01
C ASP A 18 31.55 -15.67 25.26
N ASP A 19 31.24 -15.70 23.95
CA ASP A 19 30.94 -14.48 23.21
C ASP A 19 29.43 -14.16 23.25
N PRO A 20 28.99 -13.16 24.05
CA PRO A 20 27.60 -12.69 24.07
C PRO A 20 27.15 -12.15 22.70
N SER A 21 28.06 -12.04 21.71
CA SER A 21 27.76 -11.65 20.33
C SER A 21 26.81 -12.57 19.58
N THR A 22 26.65 -13.81 20.04
CA THR A 22 25.81 -14.85 19.43
C THR A 22 24.41 -14.96 20.06
N GLY A 23 24.14 -14.25 21.16
CA GLY A 23 22.94 -14.47 21.97
C GLY A 23 23.05 -15.67 22.91
N TYR A 24 24.26 -16.14 23.20
CA TYR A 24 24.51 -17.21 24.16
C TYR A 24 24.07 -16.80 25.57
N LEU A 25 23.06 -17.49 26.09
CA LEU A 25 22.86 -17.65 27.54
C LEU A 25 23.54 -18.98 27.89
N PRO A 26 24.48 -19.03 28.85
CA PRO A 26 25.22 -20.25 29.14
C PRO A 26 24.25 -21.41 29.44
N GLY A 27 24.43 -22.54 28.75
CA GLY A 27 23.63 -23.76 28.91
C GLY A 27 22.49 -23.97 27.89
N ARG A 28 22.39 -23.18 26.80
CA ARG A 28 21.32 -23.35 25.79
C ARG A 28 21.85 -23.55 24.37
N PRO A 29 21.67 -24.73 23.75
CA PRO A 29 22.13 -24.97 22.38
C PRO A 29 21.42 -24.06 21.35
N TRP A 30 22.19 -23.51 20.39
CA TRP A 30 21.78 -22.91 19.11
C TRP A 30 20.98 -21.57 19.18
N PRO A 31 21.54 -20.50 19.76
CA PRO A 31 20.84 -19.22 19.95
C PRO A 31 20.41 -18.54 18.63
N THR A 32 21.23 -18.61 17.59
CA THR A 32 20.93 -17.99 16.28
C THR A 32 19.76 -18.66 15.56
N VAL A 33 19.70 -19.99 15.58
CA VAL A 33 18.60 -20.76 14.95
C VAL A 33 17.30 -20.54 15.71
N ARG A 34 17.35 -20.49 17.04
CA ARG A 34 16.18 -20.14 17.87
C ARG A 34 15.65 -18.75 17.56
N TYR A 35 16.52 -17.75 17.46
CA TYR A 35 16.14 -16.40 17.04
C TYR A 35 15.50 -16.40 15.66
N GLY A 36 16.11 -17.10 14.69
CA GLY A 36 15.57 -17.21 13.32
C GLY A 36 14.18 -17.84 13.29
N LEU A 37 14.01 -18.99 13.95
CA LEU A 37 12.71 -19.69 14.04
C LEU A 37 11.66 -18.87 14.79
N ALA A 38 12.03 -18.20 15.88
CA ALA A 38 11.12 -17.33 16.62
C ALA A 38 10.68 -16.13 15.78
N THR A 39 11.60 -15.47 15.08
CA THR A 39 11.26 -14.35 14.19
C THR A 39 10.41 -14.80 13.01
N LEU A 40 10.67 -15.99 12.45
CA LEU A 40 9.86 -16.58 11.39
C LEU A 40 8.43 -16.87 11.87
N LEU A 41 8.29 -17.51 13.04
CA LEU A 41 6.98 -17.80 13.64
C LEU A 41 6.21 -16.52 13.94
N VAL A 42 6.86 -15.52 14.54
CA VAL A 42 6.25 -14.22 14.81
C VAL A 42 5.83 -13.51 13.52
N SER A 43 6.64 -13.60 12.46
CA SER A 43 6.28 -13.06 11.14
C SER A 43 5.07 -13.79 10.55
N ALA A 44 5.02 -15.13 10.67
CA ALA A 44 3.88 -15.91 10.21
C ALA A 44 2.59 -15.51 10.93
N LEU A 45 2.63 -15.37 12.26
CA LEU A 45 1.49 -14.93 13.06
C LEU A 45 1.07 -13.50 12.71
N LEU A 46 2.03 -12.60 12.51
CA LEU A 46 1.75 -11.21 12.15
C LEU A 46 1.13 -11.10 10.76
N VAL A 47 1.69 -11.78 9.76
CA VAL A 47 1.16 -11.77 8.39
C VAL A 47 -0.23 -12.43 8.35
N PHE A 48 -0.44 -13.52 9.09
CA PHE A 48 -1.76 -14.12 9.23
C PHE A 48 -2.78 -13.14 9.85
N ALA A 49 -2.39 -12.43 10.91
CA ALA A 49 -3.26 -11.43 11.55
C ALA A 49 -3.58 -10.26 10.60
N ILE A 50 -2.60 -9.78 9.82
CA ILE A 50 -2.79 -8.74 8.80
C ILE A 50 -3.81 -9.21 7.75
N GLU A 51 -3.60 -10.39 7.17
CA GLU A 51 -4.49 -10.95 6.14
C GLU A 51 -5.89 -11.23 6.69
N TRP A 52 -6.00 -11.69 7.94
CA TRP A 52 -7.30 -11.89 8.59
C TRP A 52 -8.06 -10.59 8.78
N ILE A 53 -7.38 -9.53 9.23
CA ILE A 53 -8.00 -8.20 9.37
C ILE A 53 -8.45 -7.68 8.01
N VAL A 54 -7.58 -7.71 6.99
CA VAL A 54 -7.88 -7.15 5.67
C VAL A 54 -9.04 -7.89 5.00
N ARG A 55 -9.02 -9.23 5.03
CA ARG A 55 -10.04 -10.07 4.39
C ARG A 55 -11.35 -10.08 5.16
N GLY A 56 -11.31 -9.92 6.49
CA GLY A 56 -12.49 -10.03 7.35
C GLY A 56 -13.08 -11.45 7.43
N ASP A 57 -12.41 -12.44 6.83
CA ASP A 57 -12.84 -13.84 6.78
C ASP A 57 -11.69 -14.78 7.14
N PHE A 58 -11.91 -15.62 8.14
CA PHE A 58 -10.90 -16.54 8.64
C PHE A 58 -10.58 -17.64 7.61
N PHE A 59 -11.61 -18.20 6.95
CA PHE A 59 -11.41 -19.30 6.01
C PHE A 59 -10.71 -18.83 4.74
N GLY A 60 -11.09 -17.67 4.21
CA GLY A 60 -10.38 -17.03 3.10
C GLY A 60 -8.92 -16.69 3.42
N THR A 61 -8.60 -16.36 4.67
CA THR A 61 -7.20 -16.21 5.11
C THR A 61 -6.46 -17.53 5.14
N VAL A 62 -7.06 -18.61 5.64
CA VAL A 62 -6.45 -19.95 5.61
C VAL A 62 -6.21 -20.40 4.17
N ASP A 63 -7.20 -20.23 3.29
CA ASP A 63 -7.09 -20.54 1.87
C ASP A 63 -5.97 -19.77 1.19
N PHE A 64 -5.74 -18.51 1.55
CA PHE A 64 -4.63 -17.72 1.04
C PHE A 64 -3.25 -18.36 1.30
N PHE A 65 -3.06 -19.01 2.46
CA PHE A 65 -1.79 -19.68 2.78
C PHE A 65 -1.71 -21.12 2.26
N LEU A 66 -2.85 -21.78 2.05
CA LEU A 66 -2.90 -23.16 1.54
C LEU A 66 -2.80 -23.21 0.01
N GLN A 67 -3.24 -22.16 -0.69
CA GLN A 67 -3.18 -22.10 -2.15
C GLN A 67 -1.74 -21.90 -2.64
N PRO A 68 -1.18 -22.85 -3.42
CA PRO A 68 0.21 -22.76 -3.88
C PRO A 68 0.50 -21.58 -4.81
N PHE A 69 -0.54 -21.04 -5.44
CA PHE A 69 -0.48 -19.93 -6.39
C PHE A 69 -0.61 -18.55 -5.74
N LYS A 70 -0.56 -18.49 -4.40
CA LYS A 70 -0.59 -17.22 -3.65
C LYS A 70 0.72 -17.03 -2.88
N PRO A 71 1.27 -15.80 -2.82
CA PRO A 71 2.59 -15.55 -2.28
C PRO A 71 2.62 -15.47 -0.74
N GLY A 72 1.74 -16.17 -0.02
CA GLY A 72 1.62 -16.06 1.44
C GLY A 72 2.91 -16.40 2.19
N TRP A 73 3.60 -17.47 1.79
CA TRP A 73 4.91 -17.84 2.36
C TRP A 73 5.99 -16.81 2.01
N THR A 74 5.95 -16.24 0.81
CA THR A 74 6.86 -15.18 0.39
C THR A 74 6.69 -13.94 1.27
N THR A 75 5.45 -13.55 1.57
CA THR A 75 5.14 -12.43 2.48
C THR A 75 5.72 -12.67 3.88
N ILE A 76 5.62 -13.89 4.41
CA ILE A 76 6.21 -14.27 5.71
C ILE A 76 7.74 -14.10 5.68
N ILE A 77 8.41 -14.54 4.62
CA ILE A 77 9.86 -14.40 4.47
C ILE A 77 10.26 -12.92 4.40
N VAL A 78 9.53 -12.10 3.64
CA VAL A 78 9.78 -10.65 3.54
C VAL A 78 9.63 -9.99 4.90
N PHE A 79 8.56 -10.27 5.66
CA PHE A 79 8.40 -9.75 7.02
C PHE A 79 9.52 -10.21 7.95
N THR A 80 9.96 -11.46 7.83
CA THR A 80 11.09 -11.98 8.60
C THR A 80 12.36 -11.19 8.31
N LEU A 81 12.66 -10.91 7.05
CA LEU A 81 13.83 -10.11 6.64
C LEU A 81 13.74 -8.67 7.15
N VAL A 82 12.55 -8.06 7.08
CA VAL A 82 12.31 -6.70 7.62
C VAL A 82 12.55 -6.66 9.14
N LEU A 83 12.01 -7.62 9.91
CA LEU A 83 12.23 -7.68 11.36
C LEU A 83 13.71 -7.91 11.69
N VAL A 84 14.39 -8.83 11.00
CA VAL A 84 15.81 -9.10 11.20
C VAL A 84 16.68 -7.88 10.89
N GLY A 85 16.39 -7.18 9.79
CA GLY A 85 17.09 -5.96 9.40
C GLY A 85 16.88 -4.82 10.41
N LEU A 86 15.63 -4.59 10.82
CA LEU A 86 15.31 -3.54 11.80
C LEU A 86 15.85 -3.85 13.19
N ASP A 87 15.83 -5.10 13.64
CA ASP A 87 16.49 -5.50 14.89
C ASP A 87 17.99 -5.18 14.86
N ALA A 88 18.64 -5.38 13.71
CA ALA A 88 20.06 -5.05 13.52
C ALA A 88 20.31 -3.54 13.56
N VAL A 89 19.42 -2.72 12.99
CA VAL A 89 19.48 -1.26 13.07
C VAL A 89 19.31 -0.79 14.52
N LEU A 90 18.27 -1.28 15.21
CA LEU A 90 17.94 -0.93 16.60
C LEU A 90 18.94 -1.50 17.62
N GLY A 91 19.72 -2.51 17.22
CA GLY A 91 20.76 -3.13 18.04
C GLY A 91 20.22 -4.05 19.14
N ARG A 92 18.97 -4.52 19.04
CA ARG A 92 18.33 -5.42 20.00
C ARG A 92 17.39 -6.38 19.28
N SER A 93 17.36 -7.63 19.72
CA SER A 93 16.51 -8.66 19.11
C SER A 93 15.03 -8.45 19.42
N HIS A 94 14.16 -8.74 18.47
CA HIS A 94 12.69 -8.66 18.56
C HIS A 94 12.16 -7.27 18.98
N GLN A 95 12.98 -6.22 18.89
CA GLN A 95 12.54 -4.87 19.20
C GLN A 95 11.81 -4.25 18.01
N SER A 96 12.16 -4.66 16.79
CA SER A 96 11.47 -4.28 15.55
C SER A 96 9.97 -4.59 15.57
N LEU A 97 9.55 -5.66 16.27
CA LEU A 97 8.15 -6.04 16.40
C LEU A 97 7.28 -4.94 16.99
N MET A 98 7.80 -4.16 17.94
CA MET A 98 7.09 -3.05 18.57
C MET A 98 6.89 -1.84 17.65
N ILE A 99 7.48 -1.86 16.45
CA ILE A 99 7.29 -0.86 15.40
C ILE A 99 6.46 -1.47 14.26
N VAL A 100 6.91 -2.61 13.74
CA VAL A 100 6.32 -3.23 12.54
C VAL A 100 4.92 -3.74 12.80
N ALA A 101 4.67 -4.44 13.91
CA ALA A 101 3.34 -4.97 14.21
C ALA A 101 2.27 -3.88 14.37
N PRO A 102 2.41 -2.88 15.26
CA PRO A 102 1.37 -1.86 15.41
C PRO A 102 1.17 -1.05 14.13
N LEU A 103 2.24 -0.74 13.39
CA LEU A 103 2.12 -0.05 12.11
C LEU A 103 1.32 -0.88 11.10
N THR A 104 1.75 -2.11 10.82
CA THR A 104 1.11 -2.94 9.79
C THR A 104 -0.29 -3.38 10.15
N LEU A 105 -0.58 -3.65 11.43
CA LEU A 105 -1.93 -3.94 11.90
C LEU A 105 -2.85 -2.72 11.84
N ALA A 106 -2.35 -1.52 12.14
CA ALA A 106 -3.12 -0.29 11.96
C ALA A 106 -3.43 -0.06 10.48
N LEU A 107 -2.46 -0.27 9.58
CA LEU A 107 -2.69 -0.18 8.14
C LEU A 107 -3.68 -1.23 7.64
N ALA A 108 -3.58 -2.46 8.12
CA ALA A 108 -4.53 -3.53 7.81
C ALA A 108 -5.95 -3.15 8.25
N PHE A 109 -6.09 -2.62 9.46
CA PHE A 109 -7.38 -2.18 9.99
C PHE A 109 -7.96 -1.03 9.16
N VAL A 110 -7.18 0.02 8.91
CA VAL A 110 -7.62 1.16 8.07
C VAL A 110 -7.99 0.69 6.67
N GLY A 111 -7.20 -0.21 6.08
CA GLY A 111 -7.49 -0.77 4.76
C GLY A 111 -8.76 -1.62 4.73
N HIS A 112 -9.02 -2.41 5.78
CA HIS A 112 -10.29 -3.12 5.91
C HIS A 112 -11.48 -2.16 6.00
N GLN A 113 -11.38 -1.10 6.81
CA GLN A 113 -12.45 -0.10 6.90
C GLN A 113 -12.65 0.61 5.56
N LYS A 114 -11.58 1.01 4.87
CA LYS A 114 -11.66 1.64 3.55
C LYS A 114 -12.35 0.72 2.54
N SER A 115 -11.92 -0.54 2.46
CA SER A 115 -12.53 -1.55 1.58
C SER A 115 -14.00 -1.79 1.90
N HIS A 116 -14.38 -1.81 3.19
CA HIS A 116 -15.77 -1.99 3.60
C HIS A 116 -16.69 -0.84 3.17
N TYR A 117 -16.24 0.41 3.31
CA TYR A 117 -17.07 1.58 2.99
C TYR A 117 -16.99 2.03 1.53
N LEU A 118 -15.84 1.87 0.87
CA LEU A 118 -15.56 2.40 -0.46
C LEU A 118 -15.37 1.31 -1.52
N GLY A 119 -15.32 0.03 -1.15
CA GLY A 119 -15.08 -1.07 -2.08
C GLY A 119 -13.66 -1.14 -2.63
N ASP A 120 -12.73 -0.33 -2.12
CA ASP A 120 -11.41 -0.07 -2.67
C ASP A 120 -10.31 -0.27 -1.60
N PRO A 121 -9.18 -0.96 -1.89
CA PRO A 121 -8.11 -1.18 -0.93
C PRO A 121 -7.34 0.10 -0.57
N LEU A 122 -6.52 0.02 0.49
CA LEU A 122 -5.64 1.11 0.91
C LEU A 122 -4.41 1.21 0.00
N TYR A 123 -4.18 2.36 -0.62
CA TYR A 123 -3.02 2.67 -1.44
C TYR A 123 -1.99 3.53 -0.70
N PRO A 124 -0.72 3.50 -1.15
CA PRO A 124 0.27 4.48 -0.73
C PRO A 124 -0.10 5.94 -1.03
N THR A 125 -0.88 6.19 -2.09
CA THR A 125 -1.41 7.51 -2.43
C THR A 125 -2.39 8.04 -1.38
N ASP A 126 -3.05 7.17 -0.60
CA ASP A 126 -4.03 7.59 0.41
C ASP A 126 -3.40 8.45 1.52
N PHE A 127 -2.12 8.26 1.81
CA PHE A 127 -1.39 9.07 2.79
C PHE A 127 -1.21 10.52 2.36
N LEU A 128 -1.30 10.80 1.05
CA LEU A 128 -1.29 12.16 0.52
C LEU A 128 -2.58 12.91 0.90
N TYR A 129 -3.61 12.21 1.37
CA TYR A 129 -4.89 12.79 1.80
C TYR A 129 -4.99 13.08 3.31
N ALA A 130 -3.88 13.02 4.04
CA ALA A 130 -3.87 13.30 5.48
C ALA A 130 -4.42 14.70 5.83
N ARG A 131 -4.21 15.69 4.96
CA ARG A 131 -4.71 17.06 5.17
C ARG A 131 -6.24 17.14 5.17
N GLN A 132 -6.90 16.30 4.37
CA GLN A 132 -8.34 16.24 4.19
C GLN A 132 -8.98 15.61 5.43
N ILE A 133 -8.39 14.53 5.93
CA ILE A 133 -8.78 13.92 7.20
C ILE A 133 -8.76 14.98 8.31
N MET A 134 -7.69 15.78 8.38
CA MET A 134 -7.58 16.88 9.34
C MET A 134 -8.61 17.99 9.13
N ALA A 135 -8.95 18.32 7.87
CA ALA A 135 -9.96 19.32 7.55
C ALA A 135 -11.39 18.88 7.94
N LEU A 136 -11.64 17.56 8.01
CA LEU A 136 -12.92 17.00 8.45
C LEU A 136 -13.04 16.84 9.98
N MET A 137 -11.94 16.94 10.72
CA MET A 137 -11.95 16.82 12.19
C MET A 137 -12.91 17.80 12.90
N PRO A 138 -13.01 19.09 12.50
CA PRO A 138 -13.97 20.01 13.13
C PRO A 138 -15.42 19.53 12.98
N LEU A 139 -15.78 18.93 11.85
CA LEU A 139 -17.10 18.36 11.62
C LEU A 139 -17.36 17.18 12.56
N LEU A 140 -16.39 16.27 12.70
CA LEU A 140 -16.51 15.13 13.63
C LEU A 140 -16.71 15.60 15.07
N VAL A 141 -15.96 16.61 15.50
CA VAL A 141 -16.08 17.18 16.86
C VAL A 141 -17.44 17.82 17.06
N ARG A 142 -17.96 18.54 16.06
CA ARG A 142 -19.26 19.23 16.15
C ARG A 142 -20.43 18.26 16.15
N GLU A 143 -20.47 17.32 15.20
CA GLU A 143 -21.62 16.44 14.98
C GLU A 143 -21.59 15.19 15.88
N ARG A 144 -20.40 14.73 16.29
CA ARG A 144 -20.23 13.50 17.09
C ARG A 144 -19.14 13.64 18.17
N PRO A 145 -19.31 14.55 19.14
CA PRO A 145 -18.29 14.88 20.13
C PRO A 145 -17.79 13.68 20.94
N TRP A 146 -18.70 12.78 21.35
CA TRP A 146 -18.31 11.58 22.10
C TRP A 146 -17.43 10.63 21.28
N THR A 147 -17.70 10.47 19.98
CA THR A 147 -16.83 9.66 19.11
C THR A 147 -15.46 10.31 18.92
N ALA A 148 -15.40 11.65 18.82
CA ALA A 148 -14.14 12.37 18.74
C ALA A 148 -13.31 12.20 20.03
N VAL A 149 -13.94 12.29 21.20
CA VAL A 149 -13.29 12.07 22.51
C VAL A 149 -12.80 10.63 22.64
N MET A 150 -13.64 9.64 22.31
CA MET A 150 -13.26 8.22 22.34
C MET A 150 -12.09 7.92 21.41
N LEU A 151 -12.12 8.46 20.19
CA LEU A 151 -11.03 8.30 19.23
C LEU A 151 -9.73 8.94 19.73
N ALA A 152 -9.80 10.16 20.26
CA ALA A 152 -8.65 10.84 20.84
C ALA A 152 -8.09 10.05 22.04
N ALA A 153 -8.95 9.58 22.94
CA ALA A 153 -8.54 8.76 24.08
C ALA A 153 -7.92 7.43 23.65
N ALA A 154 -8.47 6.77 22.62
CA ALA A 154 -7.93 5.53 22.06
C ALA A 154 -6.54 5.75 21.43
N ILE A 155 -6.35 6.84 20.68
CA ILE A 155 -5.05 7.18 20.08
C ILE A 155 -4.03 7.48 21.18
N VAL A 156 -4.35 8.35 22.13
CA VAL A 156 -3.44 8.73 23.22
C VAL A 156 -3.12 7.53 24.10
N GLY A 157 -4.13 6.75 24.50
CA GLY A 157 -3.97 5.53 25.29
C GLY A 157 -3.15 4.47 24.56
N GLY A 158 -3.42 4.25 23.27
CA GLY A 158 -2.66 3.34 22.42
C GLY A 158 -1.19 3.75 22.31
N LEU A 159 -0.90 5.04 22.06
CA LEU A 159 0.47 5.56 22.02
C LEU A 159 1.17 5.44 23.38
N ALA A 160 0.48 5.74 24.48
CA ALA A 160 1.04 5.58 25.83
C ALA A 160 1.39 4.12 26.14
N LEU A 161 0.50 3.17 25.79
CA LEU A 161 0.73 1.74 25.94
C LEU A 161 1.89 1.26 25.05
N LEU A 162 2.00 1.75 23.81
CA LEU A 162 3.12 1.44 22.93
C LEU A 162 4.44 1.96 23.49
N VAL A 163 4.49 3.18 24.02
CA VAL A 163 5.70 3.74 24.65
C VAL A 163 6.07 2.99 25.93
N TYR A 164 5.07 2.64 26.75
CA TYR A 164 5.28 1.84 27.95
C TYR A 164 5.80 0.44 27.61
N GLY A 165 5.15 -0.22 26.65
CA GLY A 165 5.54 -1.52 26.09
C GLY A 165 6.96 -1.46 25.53
N TRP A 166 7.29 -0.46 24.74
CA TRP A 166 8.64 -0.23 24.22
C TRP A 166 9.68 -0.13 25.33
N ARG A 167 9.43 0.69 26.36
CA ARG A 167 10.38 0.89 27.47
C ARG A 167 10.60 -0.39 28.27
N THR A 168 9.53 -1.13 28.55
CA THR A 168 9.60 -2.38 29.33
C THR A 168 10.21 -3.52 28.51
N TRP A 169 9.79 -3.67 27.26
CA TRP A 169 10.31 -4.67 26.31
C TRP A 169 11.80 -4.46 26.04
N ARG A 170 12.22 -3.20 25.80
CA ARG A 170 13.63 -2.85 25.58
C ARG A 170 14.53 -3.24 26.75
N ARG A 171 14.01 -3.28 27.98
CA ARG A 171 14.78 -3.75 29.16
C ARG A 171 14.94 -5.27 29.21
N ARG A 172 14.02 -6.03 28.60
CA ARG A 172 14.00 -7.50 28.64
C ARG A 172 14.72 -8.16 27.46
N VAL A 173 14.77 -7.51 26.30
CA VAL A 173 15.40 -8.09 25.12
C VAL A 173 16.93 -7.94 25.11
N PRO A 174 17.67 -8.97 24.67
CA PRO A 174 19.13 -8.93 24.65
C PRO A 174 19.67 -7.91 23.64
N ILE A 175 20.80 -7.32 23.99
CA ILE A 175 21.55 -6.39 23.13
C ILE A 175 22.33 -7.19 22.10
N LEU A 176 22.27 -6.76 20.84
CA LEU A 176 23.03 -7.36 19.76
C LEU A 176 24.43 -6.76 19.70
N SER A 177 25.44 -7.62 19.57
CA SER A 177 26.82 -7.19 19.30
C SER A 177 26.95 -6.51 17.93
N ARG A 178 28.02 -5.73 17.75
CA ARG A 178 28.35 -5.11 16.46
C ARG A 178 28.50 -6.15 15.33
N LYS A 179 29.16 -7.29 15.61
CA LYS A 179 29.31 -8.40 14.65
C LYS A 179 27.96 -9.02 14.29
N GLY A 180 27.11 -9.28 15.28
CA GLY A 180 25.77 -9.84 15.07
C GLY A 180 24.82 -8.88 14.34
N ARG A 181 24.98 -7.56 14.52
CA ARG A 181 24.27 -6.54 13.73
C ARG A 181 24.73 -6.55 12.28
N LEU A 182 26.04 -6.54 12.05
CA LEU A 182 26.59 -6.54 10.70
C LEU A 182 26.20 -7.80 9.91
N ALA A 183 26.25 -8.99 10.54
CA ALA A 183 25.84 -10.24 9.91
C ALA A 183 24.36 -10.23 9.49
N ARG A 184 23.46 -9.71 10.34
CA ARG A 184 22.03 -9.58 10.02
C ARG A 184 21.78 -8.57 8.90
N LEU A 185 22.49 -7.44 8.89
CA LEU A 185 22.38 -6.46 7.81
C LEU A 185 22.92 -7.01 6.49
N ALA A 186 24.05 -7.72 6.53
CA ALA A 186 24.63 -8.36 5.35
C ALA A 186 23.70 -9.44 4.75
N LEU A 187 22.83 -10.05 5.55
CA LEU A 187 21.79 -10.96 5.07
C LEU A 187 20.54 -10.20 4.58
N ALA A 188 19.98 -9.33 5.42
CA ALA A 188 18.68 -8.71 5.17
C ALA A 188 18.72 -7.69 4.03
N VAL A 189 19.76 -6.84 3.97
CA VAL A 189 19.81 -5.74 3.00
C VAL A 189 19.88 -6.25 1.55
N PRO A 190 20.77 -7.18 1.17
CA PRO A 190 20.81 -7.66 -0.21
C PRO A 190 19.55 -8.41 -0.62
N LEU A 191 18.96 -9.20 0.27
CA LEU A 191 17.72 -9.94 -0.02
C LEU A 191 16.52 -9.00 -0.16
N LEU A 192 16.41 -7.97 0.67
CA LEU A 192 15.38 -6.95 0.54
C LEU A 192 15.60 -6.09 -0.72
N ALA A 193 16.83 -5.71 -1.04
CA ALA A 193 17.15 -4.98 -2.26
C ALA A 193 16.80 -5.79 -3.52
N PHE A 194 17.13 -7.09 -3.51
CA PHE A 194 16.71 -8.02 -4.55
C PHE A 194 15.18 -8.10 -4.63
N PHE A 195 14.48 -8.21 -3.50
CA PHE A 195 13.02 -8.21 -3.48
C PHE A 195 12.44 -6.93 -4.11
N VAL A 196 12.95 -5.76 -3.73
CA VAL A 196 12.54 -4.47 -4.33
C VAL A 196 12.79 -4.45 -5.82
N SER A 197 13.92 -4.99 -6.30
CA SER A 197 14.24 -5.00 -7.73
C SER A 197 13.28 -5.83 -8.58
N ILE A 198 12.60 -6.82 -7.99
CA ILE A 198 11.62 -7.65 -8.70
C ILE A 198 10.18 -7.14 -8.54
N MET A 199 9.94 -6.07 -7.78
CA MET A 199 8.61 -5.49 -7.56
C MET A 199 8.18 -4.51 -8.66
N ASP A 200 9.06 -4.18 -9.60
CA ASP A 200 8.68 -3.40 -10.77
C ASP A 200 7.64 -4.18 -11.59
N TYR A 201 6.45 -3.60 -11.73
CA TYR A 201 5.34 -4.22 -12.45
C TYR A 201 5.54 -4.18 -13.96
N ALA A 202 6.30 -3.21 -14.46
CA ALA A 202 6.48 -2.97 -15.90
C ALA A 202 7.47 -3.94 -16.53
N THR A 203 8.27 -4.62 -15.72
CA THR A 203 9.26 -5.60 -16.17
C THR A 203 8.85 -7.02 -15.82
N PHE A 204 9.13 -7.95 -16.74
CA PHE A 204 8.98 -9.37 -16.46
C PHE A 204 10.12 -9.84 -15.55
N SER A 205 9.77 -10.57 -14.50
CA SER A 205 10.73 -11.21 -13.61
C SER A 205 10.35 -12.67 -13.41
N TRP A 206 11.23 -13.56 -13.86
CA TRP A 206 11.06 -15.01 -13.68
C TRP A 206 10.92 -15.39 -12.20
N THR A 207 11.69 -14.74 -11.33
CA THR A 207 11.64 -14.98 -9.89
C THR A 207 10.31 -14.52 -9.28
N ARG A 208 9.80 -13.36 -9.70
CA ARG A 208 8.50 -12.84 -9.26
C ARG A 208 7.38 -13.81 -9.64
N ASP A 209 7.38 -14.27 -10.89
CA ASP A 209 6.45 -15.27 -11.40
C ASP A 209 6.52 -16.59 -10.59
N ARG A 210 7.73 -17.09 -10.31
CA ARG A 210 7.91 -18.31 -9.52
C ARG A 210 7.48 -18.18 -8.07
N LEU A 211 7.59 -16.98 -7.50
CA LEU A 211 7.08 -16.60 -6.18
C LEU A 211 5.57 -16.34 -6.17
N GLN A 212 4.91 -16.44 -7.33
CA GLN A 212 3.47 -16.24 -7.52
C GLN A 212 3.01 -14.83 -7.14
N ILE A 213 3.87 -13.84 -7.39
CA ILE A 213 3.53 -12.42 -7.24
C ILE A 213 3.12 -11.91 -8.62
N ILE A 214 1.83 -11.67 -8.83
CA ILE A 214 1.27 -11.34 -10.14
C ILE A 214 0.76 -9.90 -10.11
N PRO A 215 1.39 -8.95 -10.82
CA PRO A 215 0.88 -7.59 -10.90
C PRO A 215 -0.46 -7.55 -11.64
N ILE A 216 -1.52 -7.16 -10.94
CA ILE A 216 -2.87 -6.99 -11.49
C ILE A 216 -3.22 -5.51 -11.36
N MET A 217 -2.88 -4.71 -12.38
CA MET A 217 -3.08 -3.25 -12.29
C MET A 217 -4.50 -2.80 -12.60
N TRP A 218 -5.20 -3.57 -13.44
CA TRP A 218 -6.56 -3.28 -13.91
C TRP A 218 -7.65 -3.66 -12.89
N ASP A 219 -7.32 -4.46 -11.88
CA ASP A 219 -8.23 -4.86 -10.80
C ASP A 219 -7.46 -4.93 -9.49
N GLN A 220 -7.49 -3.84 -8.73
CA GLN A 220 -6.78 -3.74 -7.46
C GLN A 220 -7.43 -4.60 -6.37
N LYS A 221 -8.73 -4.87 -6.45
CA LYS A 221 -9.38 -5.78 -5.50
C LYS A 221 -8.82 -7.19 -5.66
N GLU A 222 -8.71 -7.66 -6.90
CA GLU A 222 -8.09 -8.95 -7.21
C GLU A 222 -6.58 -8.93 -6.91
N ASN A 223 -5.88 -7.83 -7.19
CA ASN A 223 -4.46 -7.67 -6.84
C ASN A 223 -4.21 -7.92 -5.34
N TYR A 224 -5.00 -7.30 -4.46
CA TYR A 224 -4.88 -7.47 -3.01
C TYR A 224 -5.38 -8.84 -2.55
N ALA A 225 -6.42 -9.38 -3.19
CA ALA A 225 -6.94 -10.72 -2.87
C ALA A 225 -5.92 -11.82 -3.22
N SER A 226 -5.21 -11.67 -4.34
CA SER A 226 -4.24 -12.63 -4.88
C SER A 226 -2.86 -12.48 -4.22
N ASN A 227 -2.28 -11.27 -4.19
CA ASN A 227 -0.92 -11.05 -3.68
C ASN A 227 -0.85 -10.84 -2.15
N GLY A 228 -1.99 -10.60 -1.51
CA GLY A 228 -2.03 -10.20 -0.10
C GLY A 228 -1.70 -8.72 0.10
N PHE A 229 -2.09 -8.20 1.25
CA PHE A 229 -2.09 -6.77 1.55
C PHE A 229 -0.70 -6.15 1.41
N ALA A 230 0.31 -6.73 2.05
CA ALA A 230 1.63 -6.10 2.13
C ALA A 230 2.35 -6.05 0.77
N LEU A 231 2.24 -7.12 -0.03
CA LEU A 231 2.88 -7.17 -1.33
C LEU A 231 2.15 -6.29 -2.34
N ALA A 232 0.82 -6.36 -2.39
CA ALA A 232 0.03 -5.48 -3.25
C ALA A 232 0.24 -4.00 -2.89
N PHE A 233 0.30 -3.67 -1.60
CA PHE A 233 0.62 -2.31 -1.13
C PHE A 233 2.02 -1.88 -1.60
N ALA A 234 3.03 -2.74 -1.45
CA ALA A 234 4.39 -2.46 -1.90
C ALA A 234 4.49 -2.24 -3.42
N MET A 235 3.76 -3.02 -4.22
CA MET A 235 3.70 -2.88 -5.67
C MET A 235 3.03 -1.58 -6.12
N ASN A 236 2.15 -1.02 -5.29
CA ASN A 236 1.54 0.29 -5.50
C ASN A 236 2.40 1.46 -4.97
N VAL A 237 3.55 1.23 -4.33
CA VAL A 237 4.40 2.34 -3.83
C VAL A 237 4.96 3.20 -4.95
N PRO A 238 5.51 2.65 -6.06
CA PRO A 238 5.94 3.47 -7.20
C PRO A 238 4.81 4.32 -7.78
N MET A 239 3.57 3.86 -7.66
CA MET A 239 2.37 4.59 -8.07
C MET A 239 2.10 5.82 -7.18
N ALA A 240 2.75 6.00 -6.04
CA ALA A 240 2.65 7.26 -5.29
C ALA A 240 3.35 8.46 -5.98
N HIS A 241 4.14 8.22 -7.03
CA HIS A 241 4.92 9.26 -7.69
C HIS A 241 4.77 9.20 -9.22
N VAL A 242 4.40 10.32 -9.82
CA VAL A 242 4.36 10.47 -11.28
C VAL A 242 5.71 10.99 -11.75
N SER A 243 6.40 10.19 -12.57
CA SER A 243 7.65 10.59 -13.21
C SER A 243 7.41 10.99 -14.66
N ALA A 244 8.23 11.92 -15.15
CA ALA A 244 8.23 12.27 -16.57
C ALA A 244 8.61 11.04 -17.41
N PRO A 245 7.94 10.79 -18.55
CA PRO A 245 8.27 9.66 -19.40
C PRO A 245 9.67 9.80 -20.01
N PRO A 246 10.33 8.68 -20.36
CA PRO A 246 11.65 8.71 -21.01
C PRO A 246 11.63 9.56 -22.28
N GLY A 247 12.61 10.45 -22.42
CA GLY A 247 12.72 11.36 -23.57
C GLY A 247 11.87 12.63 -23.48
N TYR A 248 11.12 12.83 -22.38
CA TYR A 248 10.45 14.11 -22.12
C TYR A 248 11.44 15.28 -22.13
N SER A 249 11.22 16.23 -23.02
CA SER A 249 12.03 17.43 -23.18
C SER A 249 11.23 18.48 -23.92
N GLN A 250 11.66 19.74 -23.84
CA GLN A 250 11.04 20.82 -24.61
C GLN A 250 11.04 20.49 -26.12
N LYS A 251 12.16 19.96 -26.63
CA LYS A 251 12.30 19.52 -28.02
C LYS A 251 11.28 18.44 -28.41
N ALA A 252 11.00 17.49 -27.51
CA ALA A 252 9.99 16.46 -27.75
C ALA A 252 8.58 17.07 -27.80
N MET A 253 8.28 18.01 -26.91
CA MET A 253 6.99 18.72 -26.90
C MET A 253 6.78 19.56 -28.16
N ASP A 254 7.82 20.24 -28.63
CA ASP A 254 7.76 21.07 -29.85
C ASP A 254 7.60 20.23 -31.12
N ALA A 255 8.01 18.96 -31.08
CA ALA A 255 7.87 18.01 -32.20
C ALA A 255 6.48 17.36 -32.29
N ILE A 256 5.63 17.50 -31.27
CA ILE A 256 4.26 16.96 -31.31
C ILE A 256 3.45 17.78 -32.32
N GLN A 257 3.03 17.12 -33.41
CA GLN A 257 2.11 17.72 -34.38
C GLN A 257 0.79 18.04 -33.68
N ARG A 258 0.47 19.33 -33.59
CA ARG A 258 -0.85 19.77 -33.13
C ARG A 258 -1.84 19.57 -34.27
N SER A 259 -3.04 19.06 -33.96
CA SER A 259 -4.09 18.98 -34.97
C SER A 259 -4.48 20.40 -35.41
N ASP A 260 -4.67 20.61 -36.71
CA ASP A 260 -5.16 21.86 -37.30
C ASP A 260 -6.65 22.15 -37.01
N VAL A 261 -7.22 21.56 -35.95
CA VAL A 261 -8.59 21.84 -35.52
C VAL A 261 -8.60 23.26 -34.95
N ALA A 262 -8.88 24.22 -35.84
CA ALA A 262 -9.20 25.58 -35.43
C ALA A 262 -10.51 25.53 -34.63
N ALA A 263 -10.45 25.97 -33.38
CA ALA A 263 -11.65 26.17 -32.58
C ALA A 263 -12.53 27.22 -33.30
N SER A 264 -13.69 26.79 -33.80
CA SER A 264 -14.69 27.72 -34.34
C SER A 264 -15.57 28.16 -33.18
N VAL A 265 -15.44 29.43 -32.82
CA VAL A 265 -16.32 30.06 -31.82
C VAL A 265 -17.46 30.72 -32.58
N PRO A 266 -18.72 30.35 -32.34
CA PRO A 266 -19.86 31.01 -32.98
C PRO A 266 -19.94 32.48 -32.58
N GLU A 267 -20.43 33.33 -33.48
CA GLU A 267 -20.62 34.77 -33.21
C GLU A 267 -21.59 34.99 -32.04
N GLU A 268 -22.66 34.20 -31.99
CA GLU A 268 -23.59 34.14 -30.87
C GLU A 268 -23.09 33.11 -29.85
N LYS A 269 -22.86 33.57 -28.62
CA LYS A 269 -22.32 32.77 -27.52
C LYS A 269 -23.47 32.17 -26.71
N PRO A 270 -23.79 30.87 -26.88
CA PRO A 270 -24.89 30.25 -26.14
C PRO A 270 -24.49 29.99 -24.69
N ASP A 271 -25.45 29.98 -23.76
CA ASP A 271 -25.17 29.47 -22.42
C ASP A 271 -24.83 27.97 -22.47
N ILE A 272 -23.74 27.59 -21.83
CA ILE A 272 -23.27 26.21 -21.76
C ILE A 272 -23.61 25.64 -20.39
N VAL A 273 -24.54 24.69 -20.34
CA VAL A 273 -24.93 24.01 -19.10
C VAL A 273 -24.47 22.56 -19.15
N VAL A 274 -23.55 22.20 -18.24
CA VAL A 274 -23.07 20.83 -18.07
C VAL A 274 -23.69 20.25 -16.80
N VAL A 275 -24.44 19.15 -16.95
CA VAL A 275 -25.06 18.44 -15.82
C VAL A 275 -24.34 17.11 -15.60
N MET A 276 -23.50 17.05 -14.58
CA MET A 276 -22.85 15.81 -14.14
C MET A 276 -23.74 15.14 -13.09
N SER A 277 -24.48 14.12 -13.51
CA SER A 277 -25.44 13.42 -12.64
C SER A 277 -24.74 12.29 -11.87
N GLU A 278 -24.67 12.45 -10.55
CA GLU A 278 -23.99 11.52 -9.63
C GLU A 278 -24.52 10.09 -9.79
N SER A 279 -23.60 9.13 -9.98
CA SER A 279 -23.90 7.70 -10.13
C SER A 279 -24.93 7.35 -11.22
N PHE A 280 -25.15 8.22 -12.22
CA PHE A 280 -26.13 8.01 -13.27
C PHE A 280 -25.65 7.00 -14.33
N TRP A 281 -26.42 5.94 -14.54
CA TRP A 281 -26.22 4.98 -15.62
C TRP A 281 -27.56 4.31 -15.99
N ASP A 282 -27.62 3.59 -17.12
CA ASP A 282 -28.82 2.89 -17.58
C ASP A 282 -28.87 1.45 -17.04
N PRO A 283 -29.66 1.16 -15.98
CA PRO A 283 -29.71 -0.17 -15.35
C PRO A 283 -30.39 -1.23 -16.21
N THR A 284 -31.18 -0.84 -17.22
CA THR A 284 -31.84 -1.79 -18.13
C THR A 284 -30.87 -2.47 -19.09
N ARG A 285 -29.61 -2.01 -19.12
CA ARG A 285 -28.50 -2.66 -19.84
C ARG A 285 -28.00 -3.93 -19.14
N LEU A 286 -28.36 -4.16 -17.88
CA LEU A 286 -28.00 -5.39 -17.18
C LEU A 286 -28.74 -6.60 -17.77
N PRO A 287 -28.04 -7.70 -18.10
CA PRO A 287 -28.68 -8.93 -18.54
C PRO A 287 -29.70 -9.42 -17.51
N GLY A 288 -30.92 -9.72 -17.97
CA GLY A 288 -31.99 -10.25 -17.12
C GLY A 288 -32.73 -9.22 -16.26
N VAL A 289 -32.37 -7.93 -16.34
CA VAL A 289 -33.06 -6.85 -15.61
C VAL A 289 -34.10 -6.18 -16.52
N SER A 290 -35.37 -6.20 -16.10
CA SER A 290 -36.45 -5.45 -16.74
C SER A 290 -37.13 -4.56 -15.71
N ILE A 291 -37.16 -3.25 -15.99
CA ILE A 291 -37.76 -2.25 -15.11
C ILE A 291 -38.92 -1.61 -15.87
N LYS A 292 -40.11 -1.61 -15.27
CA LYS A 292 -41.32 -0.99 -15.82
C LYS A 292 -41.98 -0.12 -14.74
N PRO A 293 -42.31 1.15 -15.04
CA PRO A 293 -42.02 1.87 -16.30
C PRO A 293 -40.52 2.13 -16.51
N ASP A 294 -40.14 2.57 -17.72
CA ASP A 294 -38.76 2.96 -18.03
C ASP A 294 -38.27 4.00 -17.02
N PRO A 295 -37.12 3.79 -16.34
CA PRO A 295 -36.64 4.73 -15.34
C PRO A 295 -36.02 6.00 -15.94
N ILE A 296 -35.61 6.00 -17.22
CA ILE A 296 -34.90 7.13 -17.84
C ILE A 296 -35.40 7.51 -19.25
N PRO A 297 -36.73 7.58 -19.49
CA PRO A 297 -37.30 7.71 -20.84
C PRO A 297 -36.85 8.97 -21.57
N THR A 298 -36.77 10.10 -20.86
CA THR A 298 -36.33 11.38 -21.42
C THR A 298 -34.87 11.36 -21.83
N VAL A 299 -33.97 10.86 -20.97
CA VAL A 299 -32.53 10.77 -21.28
C VAL A 299 -32.31 9.81 -22.44
N ARG A 300 -33.03 8.69 -22.48
CA ARG A 300 -32.94 7.72 -23.56
C ARG A 300 -33.42 8.30 -24.90
N ALA A 301 -34.45 9.15 -24.89
CA ALA A 301 -34.94 9.82 -26.09
C ALA A 301 -33.97 10.91 -26.61
N LEU A 302 -33.29 11.63 -25.71
CA LEU A 302 -32.43 12.76 -26.05
C LEU A 302 -30.95 12.40 -26.27
N ARG A 303 -30.50 11.21 -25.85
CA ARG A 303 -29.08 10.84 -25.96
C ARG A 303 -28.64 10.76 -27.42
N SER A 304 -27.51 11.38 -27.73
CA SER A 304 -26.84 11.29 -29.04
C SER A 304 -25.57 10.44 -29.00
N GLY A 305 -25.10 10.04 -27.83
CA GLY A 305 -23.84 9.32 -27.65
C GLY A 305 -23.75 8.57 -26.33
N SER A 306 -22.55 8.10 -26.00
CA SER A 306 -22.24 7.43 -24.73
C SER A 306 -20.85 7.84 -24.27
N MET A 307 -20.68 7.94 -22.95
CA MET A 307 -19.41 8.19 -22.30
C MET A 307 -18.98 6.92 -21.56
N PHE A 308 -17.69 6.60 -21.62
CA PHE A 308 -17.09 5.62 -20.73
C PHE A 308 -16.57 6.35 -19.49
N SER A 309 -17.07 5.97 -18.32
CA SER A 309 -16.56 6.52 -17.06
C SER A 309 -15.20 5.90 -16.75
N PRO A 310 -14.15 6.69 -16.45
CA PRO A 310 -12.88 6.15 -15.98
C PRO A 310 -12.99 5.50 -14.59
N GLU A 311 -14.07 5.79 -13.85
CA GLU A 311 -14.27 5.35 -12.46
C GLU A 311 -15.58 4.55 -12.29
N PHE A 312 -15.61 3.69 -11.27
CA PHE A 312 -16.80 2.93 -10.86
C PHE A 312 -17.06 3.10 -9.37
N GLY A 313 -18.31 3.45 -9.00
CA GLY A 313 -18.75 3.48 -7.60
C GLY A 313 -18.20 4.63 -6.74
N GLY A 314 -17.55 5.64 -7.35
CA GLY A 314 -17.04 6.81 -6.64
C GLY A 314 -16.13 7.68 -7.49
N MET A 315 -15.36 8.55 -6.82
CA MET A 315 -14.35 9.43 -7.43
C MET A 315 -14.90 10.36 -8.54
N THR A 316 -16.10 10.93 -8.37
CA THR A 316 -16.71 11.90 -9.31
C THR A 316 -15.76 13.05 -9.69
N ALA A 317 -14.90 13.48 -8.76
CA ALA A 317 -13.86 14.49 -8.99
C ALA A 317 -12.86 14.11 -10.12
N ASN A 318 -12.61 12.82 -10.35
CA ASN A 318 -11.74 12.33 -11.40
C ASN A 318 -12.42 12.45 -12.77
N ILE A 319 -13.72 12.15 -12.85
CA ILE A 319 -14.53 12.32 -14.06
C ILE A 319 -14.62 13.81 -14.41
N GLU A 320 -14.88 14.65 -13.41
CA GLU A 320 -14.90 16.11 -13.57
C GLU A 320 -13.56 16.64 -14.09
N PHE A 321 -12.44 16.15 -13.53
CA PHE A 321 -11.11 16.53 -13.98
C PHE A 321 -10.87 16.20 -15.45
N GLU A 322 -11.19 14.99 -15.92
CA GLU A 322 -11.03 14.64 -17.34
C GLU A 322 -11.96 15.49 -18.21
N ALA A 323 -13.22 15.65 -17.80
CA ALA A 323 -14.22 16.41 -18.56
C ALA A 323 -13.83 17.89 -18.70
N LEU A 324 -13.26 18.49 -17.65
CA LEU A 324 -12.87 19.89 -17.67
C LEU A 324 -11.48 20.13 -18.26
N THR A 325 -10.53 19.20 -18.14
CA THR A 325 -9.13 19.46 -18.57
C THR A 325 -8.75 18.75 -19.86
N GLY A 326 -9.46 17.68 -20.22
CA GLY A 326 -9.06 16.77 -21.29
C GLY A 326 -7.85 15.90 -20.96
N PHE A 327 -7.26 16.03 -19.77
CA PHE A 327 -6.18 15.14 -19.31
C PHE A 327 -6.77 13.83 -18.80
N SER A 328 -6.29 12.72 -19.34
CA SER A 328 -6.75 11.40 -18.90
C SER A 328 -6.04 10.93 -17.63
N ASN A 329 -6.84 10.43 -16.69
CA ASN A 329 -6.41 9.72 -15.49
C ASN A 329 -5.74 8.37 -15.81
N ALA A 330 -5.84 7.86 -17.04
CA ALA A 330 -5.16 6.63 -17.46
C ALA A 330 -3.63 6.73 -17.34
N PHE A 331 -3.07 7.94 -17.39
CA PHE A 331 -1.64 8.20 -17.20
C PHE A 331 -1.27 8.51 -15.75
N LEU A 332 -2.27 8.57 -14.87
CA LEU A 332 -2.08 8.78 -13.46
C LEU A 332 -2.08 7.43 -12.73
N PRO A 333 -1.41 7.37 -11.58
CA PRO A 333 -1.38 6.15 -10.81
C PRO A 333 -2.77 5.76 -10.29
N ALA A 334 -3.02 4.47 -10.09
CA ALA A 334 -4.29 3.98 -9.57
C ALA A 334 -4.59 4.57 -8.18
N GLY A 335 -5.84 4.96 -7.96
CA GLY A 335 -6.27 5.67 -6.75
C GLY A 335 -5.83 7.13 -6.68
N SER A 336 -5.35 7.71 -7.78
CA SER A 336 -5.07 9.15 -7.84
C SER A 336 -6.34 9.99 -7.81
N ILE A 337 -6.25 11.17 -7.20
CA ILE A 337 -7.28 12.22 -7.23
C ILE A 337 -6.59 13.50 -7.75
N PRO A 338 -6.69 13.81 -9.05
CA PRO A 338 -5.83 14.78 -9.70
C PRO A 338 -5.92 16.19 -9.10
N TYR A 339 -7.14 16.63 -8.78
CA TYR A 339 -7.37 17.94 -8.16
C TYR A 339 -6.58 18.14 -6.86
N GLN A 340 -6.37 17.06 -6.11
CA GLN A 340 -5.70 17.14 -4.81
C GLN A 340 -4.19 16.96 -4.94
N GLN A 341 -3.76 16.14 -5.89
CA GLN A 341 -2.37 15.76 -6.02
C GLN A 341 -1.58 16.70 -6.94
N TYR A 342 -2.16 17.06 -8.09
CA TYR A 342 -1.43 17.66 -9.21
C TYR A 342 -1.89 19.09 -9.57
N VAL A 343 -3.17 19.43 -9.37
CA VAL A 343 -3.71 20.77 -9.68
C VAL A 343 -3.37 21.76 -8.56
N ARG A 344 -2.13 22.27 -8.58
CA ARG A 344 -1.61 23.22 -7.57
C ARG A 344 -1.48 24.66 -8.08
N THR A 345 -1.63 24.84 -9.38
CA THR A 345 -1.51 26.11 -10.10
C THR A 345 -2.66 26.24 -11.08
N PRO A 346 -2.94 27.44 -11.62
CA PRO A 346 -3.85 27.59 -12.74
C PRO A 346 -3.52 26.57 -13.84
N THR A 347 -4.50 25.76 -14.22
CA THR A 347 -4.35 24.61 -15.12
C THR A 347 -5.25 24.81 -16.33
N PRO A 348 -4.78 24.55 -17.56
CA PRO A 348 -5.61 24.59 -18.75
C PRO A 348 -6.84 23.69 -18.60
N SER A 349 -8.01 24.26 -18.88
CA SER A 349 -9.32 23.63 -18.78
C SER A 349 -10.34 24.34 -19.66
N LEU A 350 -11.47 23.67 -19.91
CA LEU A 350 -12.65 24.23 -20.55
C LEU A 350 -13.08 25.54 -19.87
N ALA A 351 -13.04 25.62 -18.54
CA ALA A 351 -13.36 26.84 -17.81
C ALA A 351 -12.38 27.98 -18.14
N THR A 352 -11.06 27.73 -18.16
CA THR A 352 -10.08 28.76 -18.52
C THR A 352 -10.18 29.19 -19.99
N PHE A 353 -10.51 28.26 -20.88
CA PHE A 353 -10.73 28.53 -22.30
C PHE A 353 -12.00 29.36 -22.52
N LEU A 354 -13.14 28.94 -21.97
CA LEU A 354 -14.39 29.70 -22.07
C LEU A 354 -14.24 31.10 -21.47
N LYS A 355 -13.50 31.24 -20.36
CA LYS A 355 -13.17 32.55 -19.79
C LYS A 355 -12.34 33.42 -20.76
N SER A 356 -11.37 32.86 -21.49
CA SER A 356 -10.63 33.64 -22.51
C SER A 356 -11.53 34.06 -23.68
N GLU A 357 -12.57 33.27 -23.96
CA GLU A 357 -13.62 33.60 -24.92
C GLU A 357 -14.72 34.51 -24.33
N GLY A 358 -14.59 35.01 -23.10
CA GLY A 358 -15.51 36.00 -22.50
C GLY A 358 -16.78 35.42 -21.86
N TYR A 359 -16.87 34.11 -21.67
CA TYR A 359 -17.89 33.47 -20.84
C TYR A 359 -17.63 33.72 -19.34
N ARG A 360 -18.65 33.51 -18.50
CA ARG A 360 -18.61 33.79 -17.05
C ARG A 360 -18.75 32.55 -16.21
#